data_AF-A0A5B7CS85-F1
#
_entry.id   AF-A0A5B7CS85-F1
#
_cell.length_a   1.000
_cell.length_b   1.000
_cell.length_c   1.000
_cell.angle_alpha   90.00
_cell.angle_beta   90.00
_cell.angle_gamma   90.00
#
_symmetry.space_group_name_H-M   'P 1'
#
loop_
_entity.id
_entity.type
_entity.pdbx_description
1 polymer ?
#
loop_
_entity_poly.entity_id
_entity_poly.type
_entity_poly.pdbx_seq_one_letter_code
_entity_poly.pdbx_strand_id
1 'polypeptide(L)'
;MILNLILFIILIINDTDANLASSTLVAAGKNPNDALGIVVSYSLRVKLNCGALGGELVADLPFKLLHPAPGAAVKARPDAGYTGGEDLEFEDFARLRRGQSVDQA
;
A
#
# COMPACT_ATOMS: atom_id res chain seq x y z
N MET A 1 0.26 -9.28 20.60
CA MET A 1 0.58 -8.42 19.44
C MET A 1 1.14 -9.22 18.26
N ILE A 2 2.17 -10.05 18.46
CA ILE A 2 2.74 -10.93 17.42
C ILE A 2 1.71 -11.88 16.76
N LEU A 3 0.77 -12.47 17.52
CA LEU A 3 -0.27 -13.32 16.95
C LEU A 3 -1.28 -12.56 16.06
N ASN A 4 -1.63 -11.32 16.40
CA ASN A 4 -2.50 -10.49 15.56
C ASN A 4 -1.80 -10.09 14.25
N LEU A 5 -0.48 -9.87 14.31
CA LEU A 5 0.33 -9.59 13.13
C LEU A 5 0.42 -10.81 12.20
N ILE A 6 0.62 -12.01 12.74
CA ILE A 6 0.63 -13.28 11.98
C ILE A 6 -0.73 -13.52 11.32
N LEU A 7 -1.84 -13.33 12.05
CA LEU A 7 -3.19 -13.54 11.52
C LEU A 7 -3.55 -12.53 10.41
N PHE A 8 -3.13 -11.27 10.57
CA PHE A 8 -3.32 -10.23 9.55
C PHE A 8 -2.53 -10.52 8.28
N ILE A 9 -1.28 -10.97 8.40
CA ILE A 9 -0.45 -11.34 7.26
C ILE A 9 -1.05 -12.56 6.52
N ILE A 10 -1.49 -13.60 7.24
CA ILE A 10 -2.11 -14.80 6.63
C ILE A 10 -3.41 -14.45 5.90
N LEU A 11 -4.25 -13.57 6.48
CA LEU A 11 -5.50 -13.14 5.86
C LEU A 11 -5.28 -12.32 4.58
N ILE A 12 -4.25 -11.47 4.56
CA ILE A 12 -3.89 -10.63 3.41
C ILE A 12 -3.33 -11.47 2.25
N ILE A 13 -2.55 -12.52 2.51
CA ILE A 13 -1.90 -13.32 1.46
C ILE A 13 -2.93 -14.08 0.60
N ASN A 14 -4.15 -14.31 1.09
CA ASN A 14 -5.17 -15.03 0.34
C ASN A 14 -5.89 -14.17 -0.71
N ASP A 15 -5.66 -12.85 -0.70
CA ASP A 15 -6.28 -11.88 -1.60
C ASP A 15 -5.30 -11.49 -2.71
N THR A 16 -5.73 -11.57 -3.97
CA THR A 16 -4.88 -11.25 -5.13
C THR A 16 -4.72 -9.74 -5.32
N ASP A 17 -5.59 -8.94 -4.71
CA ASP A 17 -5.55 -7.47 -4.76
C ASP A 17 -4.90 -6.86 -3.51
N ALA A 18 -4.36 -7.71 -2.63
CA ALA A 18 -3.63 -7.26 -1.46
C ALA A 18 -2.31 -6.58 -1.86
N ASN A 19 -2.15 -5.34 -1.41
CA ASN A 19 -0.90 -4.59 -1.53
C ASN A 19 -0.22 -4.46 -0.17
N LEU A 20 1.07 -4.11 -0.17
CA LEU A 20 1.78 -3.69 1.02
C LEU A 20 1.07 -2.50 1.67
N ALA A 21 1.05 -2.49 3.00
CA ALA A 21 0.45 -1.40 3.74
C ALA A 21 1.21 -0.09 3.54
N SER A 22 0.50 1.04 3.47
CA SER A 22 1.14 2.36 3.47
C SER A 22 1.97 2.58 4.74
N SER A 23 3.02 3.38 4.65
CA SER A 23 3.82 3.77 5.80
C SER A 23 3.00 4.55 6.81
N THR A 24 3.22 4.28 8.10
CA THR A 24 2.62 5.06 9.18
C THR A 24 3.21 6.47 9.18
N LEU A 25 2.31 7.47 9.15
CA LEU A 25 2.64 8.88 9.28
C LEU A 25 2.35 9.35 10.70
N VAL A 26 3.27 10.10 11.28
CA VAL A 26 3.16 10.61 12.66
C VAL A 26 3.18 12.13 12.58
N ALA A 27 2.21 12.76 13.23
CA ALA A 27 2.11 14.21 13.27
C ALA A 27 3.37 14.82 13.91
N ALA A 28 3.77 16.00 13.43
CA ALA A 28 4.92 16.72 13.97
C ALA A 28 4.79 16.88 15.49
N GLY A 29 5.87 16.57 16.22
CA GLY A 29 5.92 16.66 17.68
C GLY A 29 5.33 15.46 18.44
N LYS A 30 4.88 14.39 17.76
CA LYS A 30 4.43 13.15 18.40
C LYS A 30 5.43 12.02 18.20
N ASN A 31 5.58 11.16 19.21
CA ASN A 31 6.44 9.99 19.08
C ASN A 31 5.74 8.89 18.28
N PRO A 32 6.43 8.24 17.32
CA PRO A 32 5.89 7.10 16.59
C PRO A 32 5.56 5.91 17.51
N ASN A 33 6.24 5.82 18.66
CA ASN A 33 6.03 4.78 19.65
C ASN A 33 4.74 4.97 20.46
N ASP A 34 4.15 6.17 20.44
CA ASP A 34 2.85 6.45 21.08
C ASP A 34 1.67 6.08 20.17
N ALA A 35 1.95 5.65 18.94
CA ALA A 35 0.92 5.15 18.03
C ALA A 35 0.39 3.80 18.55
N LEU A 36 -0.87 3.78 18.97
CA LEU A 36 -1.57 2.55 19.33
C LEU A 36 -1.90 1.76 18.06
N GLY A 37 -1.39 0.54 17.91
CA GLY A 37 -1.68 -0.35 16.78
C GLY A 37 -0.44 -0.90 16.09
N ILE A 38 -0.51 -1.05 14.76
CA ILE A 38 0.59 -1.55 13.92
C ILE A 38 1.30 -0.36 13.27
N VAL A 39 2.61 -0.28 13.45
CA VAL A 39 3.47 0.73 12.81
C VAL A 39 4.21 0.09 11.63
N VAL A 40 4.05 0.67 10.44
CA VAL A 40 4.65 0.20 9.19
C VAL A 40 5.69 1.22 8.72
N SER A 41 6.94 0.77 8.57
CA SER A 41 8.07 1.56 8.09
C SER A 41 8.86 0.78 7.05
N TYR A 42 9.34 1.45 6.01
CA TYR A 42 10.14 0.84 4.95
C TYR A 42 11.55 1.43 4.92
N SER A 43 12.52 0.56 4.62
CA SER A 43 13.91 0.92 4.40
C SER A 43 14.42 0.22 3.14
N LEU A 44 15.08 0.96 2.26
CA LEU A 44 15.78 0.43 1.09
C LEU A 44 17.21 0.11 1.49
N ARG A 45 17.58 -1.17 1.41
CA ARG A 45 18.95 -1.62 1.67
C ARG A 45 19.72 -1.75 0.37
N VAL A 46 20.78 -0.97 0.20
CA VAL A 46 21.72 -1.06 -0.92
C VAL A 46 22.94 -1.82 -0.44
N LYS A 47 23.29 -2.90 -1.16
CA LYS A 47 24.48 -3.71 -0.91
C LYS A 47 25.37 -3.66 -2.14
N LEU A 48 26.62 -3.23 -1.96
CA LEU A 48 27.64 -3.17 -2.99
C LEU A 48 28.77 -4.15 -2.62
N ASN A 49 29.05 -5.08 -3.51
CA ASN A 49 30.18 -5.99 -3.38
C ASN A 49 31.39 -5.40 -4.13
N CYS A 50 32.44 -5.02 -3.40
CA CYS A 50 33.60 -4.32 -3.96
C CYS A 50 34.72 -5.27 -4.46
N GLY A 51 34.44 -6.57 -4.62
CA GLY A 51 35.35 -7.51 -5.29
C GLY A 51 36.76 -7.52 -4.73
N ALA A 52 37.78 -7.35 -5.59
CA ALA A 52 39.21 -7.46 -5.26
C ALA A 52 39.74 -6.38 -4.29
N LEU A 53 38.98 -5.31 -4.02
CA LEU A 53 39.31 -4.30 -3.01
C LEU A 53 38.82 -4.68 -1.59
N GLY A 54 38.16 -5.84 -1.44
CA GLY A 54 38.00 -6.52 -0.16
C GLY A 54 36.97 -5.91 0.80
N GLY A 55 35.73 -5.67 0.34
CA GLY A 55 34.65 -5.24 1.25
C GLY A 55 33.24 -5.32 0.67
N GLU A 56 32.26 -5.45 1.57
CA GLU A 56 30.83 -5.24 1.29
C GLU A 56 30.45 -3.86 1.86
N LEU A 57 29.88 -2.98 1.04
CA LEU A 57 29.30 -1.72 1.49
C LEU A 57 27.78 -1.89 1.59
N VAL A 58 27.23 -1.64 2.77
CA VAL A 58 25.79 -1.69 3.03
C VAL A 58 25.31 -0.32 3.47
N ALA A 59 24.25 0.18 2.84
CA ALA A 59 23.58 1.42 3.21
C ALA A 59 22.07 1.22 3.27
N ASP A 60 21.44 1.77 4.31
CA ASP A 60 19.99 1.74 4.49
C ASP A 60 19.42 3.15 4.31
N LEU A 61 18.42 3.28 3.43
CA LEU A 61 17.73 4.54 3.16
C LEU A 61 16.25 4.43 3.56
N PRO A 62 15.77 5.22 4.54
CA PRO A 62 14.35 5.23 4.89
C PRO A 62 13.50 5.91 3.81
N PHE A 63 12.32 5.37 3.52
CA PHE A 63 11.36 5.99 2.61
C PHE A 63 9.91 5.77 3.06
N LYS A 64 8.98 6.55 2.51
CA LYS A 64 7.54 6.43 2.77
C LYS A 64 6.85 5.84 1.54
N LEU A 65 6.13 4.75 1.72
CA LEU A 65 5.29 4.13 0.71
C LEU A 65 3.85 4.55 0.96
N LEU A 66 3.22 5.19 -0.03
CA LEU A 66 1.85 5.71 0.06
C LEU A 66 1.10 5.32 -1.22
N HIS A 67 -0.23 5.24 -1.12
CA HIS A 67 -1.06 5.12 -2.31
C HIS A 67 -0.98 6.42 -3.14
N PRO A 68 -0.95 6.34 -4.48
CA PRO A 68 -1.01 7.54 -5.31
C PRO A 68 -2.25 8.37 -5.00
N ALA A 69 -2.14 9.69 -5.18
CA ALA A 69 -3.28 10.58 -4.97
C ALA A 69 -4.44 10.20 -5.92
N PRO A 70 -5.69 10.18 -5.44
CA PRO A 70 -6.84 9.92 -6.30
C PRO A 70 -6.86 10.97 -7.42
N GLY A 71 -6.89 10.49 -8.69
CA GLY A 71 -6.83 11.34 -9.88
C GLY A 71 -5.43 11.59 -10.47
N ALA A 72 -4.34 11.16 -9.82
CA ALA A 72 -3.00 11.27 -10.39
C ALA A 72 -2.83 10.46 -11.69
N ALA A 73 -3.51 9.31 -11.81
CA ALA A 73 -3.53 8.50 -13.03
C ALA A 73 -4.34 9.12 -14.19
N VAL A 74 -5.28 10.02 -13.88
CA VAL A 74 -6.16 10.65 -14.87
C VAL A 74 -5.46 11.78 -15.63
N LYS A 75 -4.36 12.34 -15.09
CA LYS A 75 -3.57 13.39 -15.77
C LYS A 75 -2.81 12.94 -17.02
N ALA A 76 -2.88 11.65 -17.39
CA ALA A 76 -2.40 11.16 -18.68
C ALA A 76 -3.41 11.35 -19.84
N ARG A 77 -4.66 11.75 -19.56
CA ARG A 77 -5.64 12.14 -20.59
C ARG A 77 -6.00 13.63 -20.46
N PRO A 78 -5.72 14.47 -21.47
CA PRO A 78 -6.00 15.90 -21.43
C PRO A 78 -7.49 16.30 -21.55
N ASP A 79 -8.43 15.37 -21.37
CA ASP A 79 -9.81 15.52 -21.86
C ASP A 79 -10.93 15.06 -20.91
N ALA A 80 -10.68 14.91 -19.60
CA ALA A 80 -11.75 14.66 -18.62
C ALA A 80 -12.28 15.99 -18.02
N GLY A 81 -13.03 16.74 -18.83
CA GLY A 81 -13.88 17.82 -18.34
C GLY A 81 -15.05 17.25 -17.53
N TYR A 82 -15.28 17.78 -16.32
CA TYR A 82 -16.49 17.51 -15.54
C TYR A 82 -17.70 18.12 -16.27
N THR A 83 -18.41 17.31 -17.04
CA THR A 83 -19.75 17.64 -17.52
C THR A 83 -20.71 16.53 -17.11
N GLY A 84 -21.56 16.86 -16.13
CA GLY A 84 -22.98 16.48 -16.08
C GLY A 84 -23.33 15.00 -15.94
N GLY A 85 -23.94 14.67 -14.79
CA GLY A 85 -24.73 13.45 -14.59
C GLY A 85 -23.91 12.28 -14.07
N GLU A 86 -23.56 12.29 -12.77
CA GLU A 86 -23.17 11.05 -12.09
C GLU A 86 -24.45 10.21 -11.92
N ASP A 87 -24.69 9.30 -12.86
CA ASP A 87 -25.67 8.24 -12.67
C ASP A 87 -25.14 7.39 -11.50
N LEU A 88 -25.89 7.37 -10.40
CA LEU A 88 -25.46 6.68 -9.18
C LEU A 88 -25.60 5.17 -9.40
N GLU A 89 -24.49 4.52 -9.72
CA GLU A 89 -24.43 3.07 -9.81
C GLU A 89 -24.43 2.47 -8.39
N PHE A 90 -25.48 1.71 -8.07
CA PHE A 90 -25.59 1.00 -6.80
C PHE A 90 -24.82 -0.32 -6.88
N GLU A 91 -23.60 -0.34 -6.33
CA GLU A 91 -22.78 -1.54 -6.21
C GLU A 91 -22.85 -2.16 -4.81
N ASP A 92 -22.62 -3.47 -4.71
CA ASP A 92 -22.55 -4.18 -3.44
C ASP A 92 -21.21 -3.90 -2.72
N PHE A 93 -21.26 -3.58 -1.42
CA PHE A 93 -20.05 -3.34 -0.60
C PHE A 93 -19.25 -4.62 -0.30
N ALA A 94 -19.85 -5.80 -0.55
CA ALA A 94 -19.18 -7.07 -0.36
C ALA A 94 -18.11 -7.23 -1.44
N ARG A 95 -16.84 -7.25 -1.03
CA ARG A 95 -15.74 -7.56 -1.94
C ARG A 95 -16.01 -8.91 -2.63
N LEU A 96 -15.89 -8.90 -3.96
CA LEU A 96 -16.10 -10.09 -4.78
C LEU A 96 -15.05 -11.14 -4.40
N ARG A 97 -15.48 -12.17 -3.66
CA ARG A 97 -14.61 -13.32 -3.38
C ARG A 97 -14.44 -14.11 -4.68
N ARG A 98 -13.22 -14.58 -4.97
CA ARG A 98 -12.94 -15.42 -6.15
C ARG A 98 -14.04 -16.46 -6.35
N GLY A 99 -14.67 -16.46 -7.53
CA GLY A 99 -15.60 -17.52 -7.98
C GLY A 99 -17.08 -17.15 -8.16
N GLN A 100 -17.49 -15.90 -7.94
CA GLN A 100 -18.83 -15.44 -8.34
C GLN A 100 -18.71 -14.38 -9.44
N SER A 101 -19.03 -14.74 -10.69
CA SER A 101 -19.34 -13.76 -11.73
C SER A 101 -20.77 -13.26 -11.55
N VAL A 102 -21.03 -12.03 -11.97
CA VAL A 102 -22.31 -11.33 -11.81
C VAL A 102 -23.33 -11.75 -12.89
N ASP A 103 -23.09 -12.86 -13.61
CA ASP A 103 -23.88 -13.27 -14.78
C ASP A 103 -25.09 -14.17 -14.45
N GLN A 104 -25.76 -13.95 -13.32
CA GLN A 104 -26.99 -14.69 -13.00
C GLN A 104 -28.07 -13.79 -12.41
N ALA A 105 -28.60 -12.89 -13.23
CA ALA A 105 -29.96 -12.35 -13.13
C ALA A 105 -30.45 -11.89 -14.51
#